data_AF-A0A839CSP1-F1
#
_entry.id   AF-A0A839CSP1-F1
#
_cell.length_a   1.000
_cell.length_b   1.000
_cell.length_c   1.000
_cell.angle_alpha   90.00
_cell.angle_beta   90.00
_cell.angle_gamma   90.00
#
_symmetry.space_group_name_H-M   'P 1'
#
loop_
_entity.id
_entity.type
_entity.pdbx_description
1 polymer ?
#
loop_
_entity_poly.entity_id
_entity_poly.type
_entity_poly.pdbx_seq_one_letter_code
_entity_poly.pdbx_strand_id
1 'polypeptide(L)'
;MKRKYSSSDSDNNYPADNIKKEKKSSLLEWQKEIIDNVIPKLLKENKVDVVKNSLRFVFNTEKKIESLSKYNNYQFFWWAIEHGNLELMEYFINHTTERGRFLLVCHDNYKVIEQFIDLIAEKINKGSYRREITTDILKLFISINPLQTIEAIENIFESIGGEAQKVVRILKINLKDAIDKLAKEDNKDIIEYLVEKKEQDNNPLALNQQSTSEKKFTAKLNSSDDKSFVNQVTQKIPFINQGNVSEITLEKEKKEENYGTKILKERDEQKHNLGNNI
;
A
#
# COMPACT_ATOMS: atom_id res chain seq x y z
N MET A 1 43.85 49.75 13.79
CA MET A 1 43.72 50.17 15.21
C MET A 1 42.44 49.57 15.78
N LYS A 2 42.54 48.89 16.93
CA LYS A 2 41.41 48.35 17.72
C LYS A 2 40.72 49.47 18.51
N ARG A 3 39.41 49.35 18.75
CA ARG A 3 38.82 49.29 20.11
C ARG A 3 37.35 48.83 20.08
N LYS A 4 37.05 47.88 20.98
CA LYS A 4 35.74 47.42 21.45
C LYS A 4 35.33 48.22 22.71
N TYR A 5 34.03 48.26 23.02
CA TYR A 5 33.31 47.91 24.29
C TYR A 5 31.83 48.37 24.13
N SER A 6 30.80 47.50 24.19
CA SER A 6 30.06 46.94 25.35
C SER A 6 29.24 48.01 26.11
N SER A 7 28.00 47.89 26.59
CA SER A 7 26.88 46.93 26.64
C SER A 7 25.67 47.75 27.17
N SER A 8 24.42 47.41 26.86
CA SER A 8 23.36 47.33 27.88
C SER A 8 22.07 46.75 27.33
N ASP A 9 21.57 45.81 28.11
CA ASP A 9 20.37 45.01 27.95
C ASP A 9 19.08 45.84 27.91
N SER A 10 18.13 45.41 27.09
CA SER A 10 16.71 45.52 27.46
C SER A 10 16.00 44.26 27.03
N ASP A 11 15.75 43.42 28.04
CA ASP A 11 14.86 42.28 28.01
C ASP A 11 13.48 42.69 27.50
N ASN A 12 13.09 42.17 26.33
CA ASN A 12 11.69 42.03 25.97
C ASN A 12 11.44 40.57 25.62
N ASN A 13 11.27 39.81 26.69
CA ASN A 13 10.92 38.40 26.69
C ASN A 13 9.42 38.27 26.35
N TYR A 14 9.06 38.33 25.07
CA TYR A 14 7.78 37.79 24.61
C TYR A 14 7.94 36.28 24.50
N PRO A 15 7.15 35.46 25.21
CA PRO A 15 7.10 34.04 24.90
C PRO A 15 6.54 33.92 23.49
N ALA A 16 7.38 33.50 22.55
CA ALA A 16 6.91 32.99 21.28
C ALA A 16 6.06 31.76 21.61
N ASP A 17 4.75 31.95 21.71
CA ASP A 17 3.78 30.86 21.71
C ASP A 17 4.03 30.05 20.43
N ASN A 18 4.83 28.99 20.58
CA ASN A 18 4.94 27.92 19.62
C ASN A 18 3.61 27.16 19.64
N ILE A 19 2.57 27.80 19.11
CA ILE A 19 1.36 27.13 18.68
C ILE A 19 1.83 26.20 17.56
N LYS A 20 2.10 24.94 17.93
CA LYS A 20 2.09 23.83 16.96
C LYS A 20 0.75 23.96 16.26
N LYS A 21 0.74 24.54 15.06
CA LYS A 21 -0.44 24.53 14.19
C LYS A 21 -0.77 23.05 14.00
N GLU A 22 -1.77 22.57 14.73
CA GLU A 22 -2.40 21.30 14.41
C GLU A 22 -2.76 21.39 12.94
N LYS A 23 -2.11 20.54 12.13
CA LYS A 23 -2.51 20.36 10.74
C LYS A 23 -3.91 19.77 10.80
N LYS A 24 -4.93 20.63 10.82
CA LYS A 24 -6.30 20.22 10.61
C LYS A 24 -6.31 19.40 9.34
N SER A 25 -6.78 18.16 9.45
CA SER A 25 -7.03 17.30 8.31
C SER A 25 -7.82 18.11 7.29
N SER A 26 -7.37 18.08 6.03
CA SER A 26 -8.06 18.70 4.89
C SER A 26 -9.40 18.03 4.58
N LEU A 27 -9.74 16.95 5.28
CA LEU A 27 -10.96 16.18 5.11
C LEU A 27 -12.09 16.72 5.99
N LEU A 28 -13.25 16.88 5.38
CA LEU A 28 -14.50 17.17 6.06
C LEU A 28 -14.97 15.95 6.87
N GLU A 29 -15.77 16.17 7.90
CA GLU A 29 -16.20 15.08 8.79
C GLU A 29 -16.98 13.98 8.07
N TRP A 30 -17.88 14.35 7.16
CA TRP A 30 -18.60 13.38 6.33
C TRP A 30 -17.68 12.62 5.37
N GLN A 31 -16.52 13.17 4.99
CA GLN A 31 -15.53 12.44 4.18
C GLN A 31 -14.80 11.40 5.03
N LYS A 32 -14.52 11.71 6.31
CA LYS A 32 -13.96 10.74 7.25
C LYS A 32 -14.94 9.60 7.50
N GLU A 33 -16.23 9.90 7.67
CA GLU A 33 -17.28 8.87 7.80
C GLU A 33 -17.30 7.89 6.61
N ILE A 34 -17.09 8.41 5.39
CA ILE A 34 -16.97 7.55 4.20
C ILE A 34 -15.72 6.68 4.26
N ILE A 35 -14.60 7.22 4.75
CA ILE A 35 -13.34 6.48 4.90
C ILE A 35 -13.45 5.42 6.00
N ASP A 36 -14.03 5.74 7.15
CA ASP A 36 -14.01 4.87 8.31
C ASP A 36 -15.08 3.78 8.23
N ASN A 37 -16.22 4.05 7.59
CA ASN A 37 -17.37 3.14 7.60
C ASN A 37 -17.79 2.63 6.22
N VAL A 38 -17.84 3.50 5.19
CA VAL A 38 -18.42 3.12 3.89
C VAL A 38 -17.44 2.34 3.02
N ILE A 39 -16.25 2.88 2.77
CA ILE A 39 -15.24 2.23 1.92
C ILE A 39 -14.85 0.85 2.48
N PRO A 40 -14.54 0.69 3.78
CA PRO A 40 -14.17 -0.61 4.35
C PRO A 40 -15.27 -1.65 4.17
N LYS A 41 -16.55 -1.27 4.32
CA LYS A 41 -17.68 -2.16 4.09
C LYS A 41 -17.74 -2.62 2.62
N LEU A 42 -17.59 -1.70 1.68
CA LEU A 42 -17.59 -2.02 0.25
C LEU A 42 -16.42 -2.92 -0.15
N LEU A 43 -15.23 -2.70 0.42
CA LEU A 43 -14.06 -3.54 0.21
C LEU A 43 -14.27 -4.96 0.78
N LYS A 44 -14.89 -5.10 1.96
CA LYS A 44 -15.27 -6.41 2.52
C LYS A 44 -16.26 -7.17 1.62
N GLU A 45 -17.15 -6.45 0.93
CA GLU A 45 -18.09 -7.01 -0.04
C GLU A 45 -17.48 -7.17 -1.45
N ASN A 46 -16.17 -6.94 -1.62
CA ASN A 46 -15.44 -6.96 -2.88
C ASN A 46 -16.05 -6.06 -3.98
N LYS A 47 -16.71 -4.96 -3.60
CA LYS A 47 -17.36 -4.00 -4.51
C LYS A 47 -16.37 -2.93 -4.99
N VAL A 48 -15.30 -3.36 -5.65
CA VAL A 48 -14.16 -2.51 -6.05
C VAL A 48 -14.61 -1.37 -6.98
N ASP A 49 -15.48 -1.63 -7.94
CA ASP A 49 -16.01 -0.61 -8.85
C ASP A 49 -16.77 0.51 -8.09
N VAL A 50 -17.53 0.13 -7.08
CA VAL A 50 -18.29 1.07 -6.25
C VAL A 50 -17.31 1.91 -5.40
N VAL A 51 -16.25 1.30 -4.90
CA VAL A 51 -15.18 2.03 -4.19
C VAL A 51 -14.51 3.03 -5.13
N LYS A 52 -14.09 2.62 -6.33
CA LYS A 52 -13.48 3.52 -7.31
C LYS A 52 -14.39 4.68 -7.67
N ASN A 53 -15.68 4.42 -7.88
CA ASN A 53 -16.67 5.47 -8.13
C ASN A 53 -16.79 6.41 -6.93
N SER A 54 -16.86 5.88 -5.71
CA SER A 54 -16.92 6.68 -4.48
C SER A 54 -15.68 7.57 -4.34
N LEU A 55 -14.48 7.01 -4.57
CA LEU A 55 -13.22 7.75 -4.59
C LEU A 55 -13.25 8.88 -5.63
N ARG A 56 -13.71 8.58 -6.85
CA ARG A 56 -13.80 9.55 -7.94
C ARG A 56 -14.74 10.72 -7.65
N PHE A 57 -15.88 10.47 -7.02
CA PHE A 57 -16.87 11.52 -6.72
C PHE A 57 -16.51 12.32 -5.47
N VAL A 58 -16.09 11.64 -4.40
CA VAL A 58 -15.88 12.26 -3.08
C VAL A 58 -14.47 12.85 -2.94
N PHE A 59 -13.47 12.15 -3.47
CA PHE A 59 -12.05 12.48 -3.40
C PHE A 59 -11.51 12.83 -4.79
N ASN A 60 -12.26 13.69 -5.50
CA ASN A 60 -12.09 14.02 -6.92
C ASN A 60 -10.80 14.78 -7.31
N THR A 61 -9.82 14.92 -6.42
CA THR A 61 -8.53 15.57 -6.71
C THR A 61 -7.39 14.78 -6.09
N GLU A 62 -6.19 14.86 -6.70
CA GLU A 62 -5.00 14.16 -6.19
C GLU A 62 -4.70 14.48 -4.72
N LYS A 63 -4.82 15.75 -4.34
CA LYS A 63 -4.65 16.19 -2.94
C LYS A 63 -5.66 15.55 -1.99
N LYS A 64 -6.90 15.34 -2.43
CA LYS A 64 -7.93 14.67 -1.62
C LYS A 64 -7.66 13.18 -1.48
N ILE A 65 -7.23 12.51 -2.56
CA ILE A 65 -6.79 11.10 -2.49
C ILE A 65 -5.61 10.97 -1.54
N GLU A 66 -4.59 11.83 -1.64
CA GLU A 66 -3.48 11.81 -0.69
C GLU A 66 -3.89 12.07 0.76
N SER A 67 -4.85 12.97 0.97
CA SER A 67 -5.34 13.28 2.30
C SER A 67 -6.09 12.07 2.88
N LEU A 68 -6.87 11.38 2.06
CA LEU A 68 -7.50 10.11 2.40
C LEU A 68 -6.46 9.03 2.71
N SER A 69 -5.45 8.86 1.86
CA SER A 69 -4.40 7.85 2.06
C SER A 69 -3.58 8.12 3.31
N LYS A 70 -3.33 9.38 3.65
CA LYS A 70 -2.66 9.73 4.91
C LYS A 70 -3.56 9.50 6.12
N TYR A 71 -4.85 9.84 5.99
CA TYR A 71 -5.83 9.70 7.07
C TYR A 71 -6.07 8.23 7.44
N ASN A 72 -6.23 7.34 6.46
CA ASN A 72 -6.40 5.91 6.70
C ASN A 72 -5.08 5.14 6.84
N ASN A 73 -3.95 5.85 6.98
CA ASN A 73 -2.62 5.26 7.02
C ASN A 73 -2.35 4.23 5.90
N TYR A 74 -2.75 4.59 4.67
CA TYR A 74 -2.56 3.84 3.43
C TYR A 74 -3.25 2.47 3.40
N GLN A 75 -4.17 2.19 4.33
CA GLN A 75 -4.82 0.88 4.46
C GLN A 75 -5.57 0.42 3.21
N PHE A 76 -6.16 1.32 2.42
CA PHE A 76 -6.86 0.90 1.19
C PHE A 76 -5.90 0.51 0.07
N PHE A 77 -4.73 1.14 0.00
CA PHE A 77 -3.69 0.72 -0.92
C PHE A 77 -3.12 -0.64 -0.48
N TRP A 78 -2.91 -0.81 0.83
CA TRP A 78 -2.51 -2.09 1.40
C TRP A 78 -3.54 -3.21 1.13
N TRP A 79 -4.83 -2.93 1.31
CA TRP A 79 -5.91 -3.88 0.99
C TRP A 79 -5.84 -4.34 -0.47
N ALA A 80 -5.57 -3.42 -1.39
CA ALA A 80 -5.44 -3.72 -2.81
C ALA A 80 -4.26 -4.66 -3.08
N ILE A 81 -3.12 -4.44 -2.43
CA ILE A 81 -1.94 -5.34 -2.49
C ILE A 81 -2.30 -6.73 -1.93
N GLU A 82 -2.93 -6.77 -0.76
CA GLU A 82 -3.31 -8.01 -0.08
C GLU A 82 -4.18 -8.91 -0.96
N HIS A 83 -5.13 -8.29 -1.66
CA HIS A 83 -6.11 -8.96 -2.51
C HIS A 83 -5.65 -9.10 -3.97
N GLY A 84 -4.45 -8.62 -4.32
CA GLY A 84 -3.94 -8.65 -5.69
C GLY A 84 -4.77 -7.81 -6.66
N ASN A 85 -5.43 -6.75 -6.17
CA ASN A 85 -6.29 -5.88 -6.94
C ASN A 85 -5.47 -4.78 -7.64
N LEU A 86 -4.89 -5.14 -8.79
CA LEU A 86 -4.06 -4.23 -9.58
C LEU A 86 -4.82 -2.97 -10.00
N GLU A 87 -6.10 -3.10 -10.35
CA GLU A 87 -6.92 -1.98 -10.81
C GLU A 87 -7.08 -0.89 -9.73
N LEU A 88 -7.28 -1.27 -8.48
CA LEU A 88 -7.38 -0.32 -7.37
C LEU A 88 -6.00 0.26 -7.00
N MET A 89 -4.92 -0.53 -7.13
CA MET A 89 -3.55 -0.03 -6.94
C MET A 89 -3.21 1.04 -7.99
N GLU A 90 -3.44 0.75 -9.26
CA GLU A 90 -3.28 1.68 -10.38
C GLU A 90 -4.14 2.93 -10.20
N TYR A 91 -5.37 2.77 -9.69
CA TYR A 91 -6.22 3.92 -9.38
C TYR A 91 -5.55 4.87 -8.38
N PHE A 92 -5.02 4.37 -7.26
CA PHE A 92 -4.34 5.21 -6.28
C PHE A 92 -3.09 5.88 -6.84
N ILE A 93 -2.31 5.17 -7.65
CA ILE A 93 -1.09 5.71 -8.27
C ILE A 93 -1.44 6.82 -9.27
N ASN A 94 -2.40 6.57 -10.15
CA ASN A 94 -2.77 7.52 -11.20
C ASN A 94 -3.50 8.75 -10.68
N HIS A 95 -4.09 8.68 -9.48
CA HIS A 95 -4.85 9.77 -8.86
C HIS A 95 -4.16 10.35 -7.62
N THR A 96 -2.83 10.25 -7.53
CA THR A 96 -2.01 10.97 -6.54
C THR A 96 -0.92 11.78 -7.24
N THR A 97 -0.39 12.80 -6.57
CA THR A 97 0.75 13.57 -7.12
C THR A 97 1.98 12.67 -7.22
N GLU A 98 3.00 13.09 -7.96
CA GLU A 98 4.28 12.37 -8.03
C GLU A 98 4.86 12.04 -6.63
N ARG A 99 4.83 13.02 -5.71
CA ARG A 99 5.22 12.80 -4.31
C ARG A 99 4.29 11.80 -3.62
N GLY A 100 2.99 11.87 -3.89
CA GLY A 100 2.01 10.92 -3.36
C GLY A 100 2.27 9.49 -3.82
N ARG A 101 2.58 9.29 -5.11
CA ARG A 101 2.97 7.99 -5.69
C ARG A 101 4.17 7.40 -4.99
N PHE A 102 5.22 8.21 -4.84
CA PHE A 102 6.42 7.79 -4.11
C PHE A 102 6.09 7.37 -2.67
N LEU A 103 5.25 8.14 -1.98
CA LEU A 103 4.82 7.83 -0.61
C LEU A 103 3.96 6.56 -0.51
N LEU A 104 3.25 6.13 -1.56
CA LEU A 104 2.49 4.87 -1.53
C LEU A 104 3.39 3.64 -1.35
N VAL A 105 4.60 3.69 -1.92
CA VAL A 105 5.55 2.55 -1.91
C VAL A 105 6.63 2.73 -0.85
N CYS A 106 7.09 3.97 -0.64
CA CYS A 106 8.19 4.28 0.27
C CYS A 106 7.72 4.66 1.68
N HIS A 107 6.42 4.50 1.98
CA HIS A 107 5.85 4.80 3.29
C HIS A 107 6.65 4.13 4.41
N ASP A 108 6.92 4.87 5.49
CA ASP A 108 7.67 4.41 6.66
C ASP A 108 8.95 3.63 6.30
N ASN A 109 9.76 4.16 5.38
CA ASN A 109 11.00 3.54 4.91
C ASN A 109 10.77 2.18 4.22
N TYR A 110 9.93 2.17 3.17
CA TYR A 110 9.61 0.98 2.36
C TYR A 110 8.85 -0.12 3.10
N LYS A 111 8.19 0.20 4.22
CA LYS A 111 7.37 -0.73 4.99
C LYS A 111 6.30 -1.45 4.16
N VAL A 112 5.75 -0.79 3.14
CA VAL A 112 4.77 -1.42 2.23
C VAL A 112 5.40 -2.55 1.43
N ILE A 113 6.65 -2.40 0.99
CA ILE A 113 7.40 -3.44 0.30
C ILE A 113 7.75 -4.59 1.25
N GLU A 114 8.22 -4.26 2.47
CA GLU A 114 8.50 -5.27 3.50
C GLU A 114 7.27 -6.13 3.80
N GLN A 115 6.14 -5.48 4.08
CA GLN A 115 4.87 -6.16 4.34
C GLN A 115 4.41 -6.99 3.14
N PHE A 116 4.60 -6.49 1.91
CA PHE A 116 4.30 -7.26 0.71
C PHE A 116 5.16 -8.53 0.62
N ILE A 117 6.45 -8.44 0.92
CA ILE A 117 7.36 -9.59 0.91
C ILE A 117 6.92 -10.63 1.95
N ASP A 118 6.56 -10.20 3.16
CA ASP A 118 6.04 -11.07 4.22
C ASP A 118 4.73 -11.77 3.79
N LEU A 119 3.81 -11.01 3.19
CA LEU A 119 2.57 -11.55 2.65
C LEU A 119 2.82 -12.62 1.58
N ILE A 120 3.78 -12.40 0.68
CA ILE A 120 4.11 -13.40 -0.34
C ILE A 120 4.77 -14.63 0.27
N ALA A 121 5.64 -14.46 1.27
CA ALA A 121 6.20 -15.58 2.03
C ALA A 121 5.09 -16.43 2.64
N GLU A 122 4.09 -15.81 3.26
CA GLU A 122 2.92 -16.49 3.82
C GLU A 122 2.12 -17.23 2.73
N LYS A 123 1.83 -16.58 1.60
CA LYS A 123 1.10 -17.19 0.48
C LYS A 123 1.83 -18.38 -0.14
N ILE A 124 3.16 -18.33 -0.24
CA ILE A 124 3.99 -19.47 -0.69
C ILE A 124 3.85 -20.64 0.28
N ASN A 125 3.98 -20.38 1.57
CA ASN A 125 3.89 -21.42 2.59
C ASN A 125 2.49 -22.04 2.69
N LYS A 126 1.44 -21.27 2.39
CA LYS A 126 0.05 -21.74 2.35
C LYS A 126 -0.33 -22.42 1.02
N GLY A 127 0.55 -22.42 0.01
CA GLY A 127 0.25 -22.94 -1.32
C GLY A 127 -0.77 -22.11 -2.11
N SER A 128 -1.08 -20.89 -1.67
CA SER A 128 -1.99 -19.95 -2.33
C SER A 128 -1.25 -18.88 -3.15
N TYR A 129 0.04 -19.10 -3.40
CA TYR A 129 0.92 -18.21 -4.11
C TYR A 129 0.55 -18.11 -5.59
N ARG A 130 0.50 -16.87 -6.10
CA ARG A 130 0.22 -16.56 -7.50
C ARG A 130 1.37 -15.77 -8.09
N ARG A 131 2.13 -16.41 -9.00
CA ARG A 131 3.33 -15.80 -9.60
C ARG A 131 2.99 -14.57 -10.42
N GLU A 132 1.98 -14.63 -11.30
CA GLU A 132 1.68 -13.49 -12.18
C GLU A 132 1.33 -12.24 -11.37
N ILE A 133 0.42 -12.35 -10.39
CA ILE A 133 0.03 -11.23 -9.52
C ILE A 133 1.23 -10.65 -8.79
N THR A 134 2.10 -11.51 -8.25
CA THR A 134 3.30 -11.06 -7.52
C THR A 134 4.24 -10.28 -8.43
N THR A 135 4.48 -10.78 -9.65
CA THR A 135 5.30 -10.08 -10.65
C THR A 135 4.69 -8.75 -11.06
N ASP A 136 3.37 -8.69 -11.24
CA ASP A 136 2.68 -7.46 -11.67
C ASP A 136 2.66 -6.40 -10.56
N ILE A 137 2.54 -6.80 -9.29
CA ILE A 137 2.69 -5.90 -8.14
C ILE A 137 4.12 -5.36 -8.05
N LEU A 138 5.14 -6.24 -8.15
CA LEU A 138 6.54 -5.82 -8.14
C LEU A 138 6.84 -4.85 -9.27
N LYS A 139 6.35 -5.15 -10.48
CA LYS A 139 6.45 -4.26 -11.64
C LYS A 139 5.89 -2.88 -11.34
N LEU A 140 4.72 -2.81 -10.69
CA LEU A 140 4.05 -1.57 -10.34
C LEU A 140 4.78 -0.78 -9.24
N PHE A 141 5.43 -1.45 -8.28
CA PHE A 141 6.31 -0.77 -7.34
C PHE A 141 7.52 -0.15 -8.06
N ILE A 142 8.19 -0.94 -8.90
CA ILE A 142 9.39 -0.52 -9.62
C ILE A 142 9.07 0.64 -10.57
N SER A 143 7.92 0.62 -11.26
CA SER A 143 7.57 1.68 -12.21
C SER A 143 7.42 3.07 -11.59
N ILE A 144 7.22 3.17 -10.26
CA ILE A 144 7.11 4.45 -9.55
C ILE A 144 8.47 5.10 -9.35
N ASN A 145 9.47 4.32 -8.91
CA ASN A 145 10.84 4.78 -8.71
C ASN A 145 11.82 3.61 -8.93
N PRO A 146 12.24 3.36 -10.19
CA PRO A 146 12.87 2.10 -10.59
C PRO A 146 14.07 1.70 -9.75
N LEU A 147 15.13 2.51 -9.77
CA LEU A 147 16.42 2.15 -9.19
C LEU A 147 16.33 2.01 -7.68
N GLN A 148 15.73 3.00 -6.99
CA GLN A 148 15.62 3.00 -5.54
C GLN A 148 14.72 1.87 -5.03
N THR A 149 13.65 1.54 -5.78
CA THR A 149 12.76 0.45 -5.40
C THR A 149 13.43 -0.91 -5.60
N ILE A 150 14.18 -1.10 -6.69
CA ILE A 150 14.94 -2.33 -6.92
C ILE A 150 15.98 -2.52 -5.82
N GLU A 151 16.77 -1.48 -5.51
CA GLU A 151 17.78 -1.52 -4.45
C GLU A 151 17.15 -1.83 -3.09
N ALA A 152 16.03 -1.19 -2.75
CA ALA A 152 15.31 -1.48 -1.51
C ALA A 152 14.85 -2.93 -1.43
N ILE A 153 14.29 -3.48 -2.51
CA ILE A 153 13.85 -4.89 -2.56
C ILE A 153 15.05 -5.84 -2.44
N GLU A 154 16.15 -5.58 -3.16
CA GLU A 154 17.38 -6.40 -3.08
C GLU A 154 17.95 -6.39 -1.65
N ASN A 155 18.02 -5.23 -1.00
CA ASN A 155 18.45 -5.10 0.39
C ASN A 155 17.54 -5.86 1.37
N ILE A 156 16.21 -5.79 1.17
CA ILE A 156 15.26 -6.57 1.99
C ILE A 156 15.54 -8.07 1.79
N PHE A 157 15.75 -8.54 0.55
CA PHE A 157 16.08 -9.94 0.28
C PHE A 157 17.39 -10.39 0.94
N GLU A 158 18.40 -9.54 1.01
CA GLU A 158 19.67 -9.84 1.68
C GLU A 158 19.52 -9.91 3.20
N SER A 159 18.64 -9.08 3.78
CA SER A 159 18.33 -9.11 5.21
C SER A 159 17.57 -10.37 5.64
N ILE A 160 16.89 -11.04 4.70
CA ILE A 160 16.12 -12.26 4.94
C ILE A 160 17.05 -13.48 4.94
N GLY A 161 17.35 -14.00 6.13
CA GLY A 161 18.20 -15.18 6.35
C GLY A 161 17.44 -16.48 6.65
N GLY A 162 18.19 -17.59 6.80
CA GLY A 162 17.68 -18.85 7.32
C GLY A 162 16.79 -19.64 6.36
N GLU A 163 15.74 -20.29 6.89
CA GLU A 163 14.83 -21.13 6.10
C GLU A 163 14.21 -20.33 4.94
N ALA A 164 13.99 -19.01 5.14
CA ALA A 164 13.39 -18.05 4.20
C ALA A 164 14.11 -17.91 2.84
N GLN A 165 15.30 -18.51 2.68
CA GLN A 165 16.03 -18.53 1.41
C GLN A 165 15.22 -19.11 0.24
N LYS A 166 14.33 -20.08 0.46
CA LYS A 166 13.47 -20.61 -0.62
C LYS A 166 12.51 -19.54 -1.14
N VAL A 167 11.88 -18.79 -0.23
CA VAL A 167 10.97 -17.68 -0.57
C VAL A 167 11.74 -16.58 -1.31
N VAL A 168 12.91 -16.19 -0.80
CA VAL A 168 13.75 -15.18 -1.43
C VAL A 168 14.16 -15.58 -2.85
N ARG A 169 14.50 -16.86 -3.10
CA ARG A 169 14.80 -17.33 -4.46
C ARG A 169 13.61 -17.17 -5.41
N ILE A 170 12.40 -17.50 -4.96
CA ILE A 170 11.18 -17.31 -5.75
C ILE A 170 10.96 -15.81 -6.04
N LEU A 171 11.06 -14.97 -5.00
CA LEU A 171 10.87 -13.53 -5.13
C LEU A 171 11.94 -12.87 -6.02
N LYS A 172 13.20 -13.33 -6.01
CA LYS A 172 14.25 -12.88 -6.94
C LYS A 172 13.90 -13.18 -8.40
N ILE A 173 13.32 -14.35 -8.68
CA ILE A 173 12.83 -14.69 -10.04
C ILE A 173 11.70 -13.73 -10.44
N ASN A 174 10.74 -13.49 -9.54
CA ASN A 174 9.63 -12.57 -9.81
C ASN A 174 10.09 -11.11 -10.01
N LEU A 175 11.09 -10.66 -9.24
CA LEU A 175 11.71 -9.35 -9.40
C LEU A 175 12.36 -9.23 -10.78
N LYS A 176 13.15 -10.25 -11.18
CA LYS A 176 13.74 -10.29 -12.52
C LYS A 176 12.69 -10.27 -13.63
N ASP A 177 11.63 -11.07 -13.51
CA ASP A 177 10.54 -11.07 -14.48
C ASP A 177 9.87 -9.68 -14.58
N ALA A 178 9.71 -8.97 -13.45
CA ALA A 178 9.12 -7.64 -13.42
C ALA A 178 10.03 -6.60 -14.12
N ILE A 179 11.33 -6.65 -13.86
CA ILE A 179 12.35 -5.82 -14.52
C ILE A 179 12.37 -6.11 -16.03
N ASP A 180 12.38 -7.38 -16.44
CA ASP A 180 12.38 -7.78 -17.85
C ASP A 180 11.08 -7.34 -18.57
N LYS A 181 9.93 -7.35 -17.89
CA LYS A 181 8.67 -6.80 -18.42
C LYS A 181 8.78 -5.29 -18.64
N LEU A 182 9.32 -4.53 -17.68
CA LEU A 182 9.51 -3.08 -17.82
C LEU A 182 10.52 -2.71 -18.92
N ALA A 183 11.59 -3.49 -19.06
CA ALA A 183 12.58 -3.28 -20.12
C ALA A 183 11.96 -3.44 -21.52
N LYS A 184 11.00 -4.37 -21.69
CA LYS A 184 10.24 -4.56 -22.94
C LYS A 184 9.22 -3.45 -23.21
N GLU A 185 8.92 -2.63 -22.22
CA GLU A 185 8.05 -1.45 -22.33
C GLU A 185 8.88 -0.16 -22.55
N ASP A 186 10.13 -0.31 -22.99
CA ASP A 186 11.07 0.78 -23.29
C ASP A 186 11.32 1.73 -22.11
N ASN A 187 11.24 1.23 -20.87
CA ASN A 187 11.59 2.02 -19.69
C ASN A 187 13.11 2.28 -19.65
N LYS A 188 13.51 3.53 -19.93
CA LYS A 188 14.91 3.95 -20.06
C LYS A 188 15.75 3.64 -18.82
N ASP A 189 15.25 3.97 -17.63
CA ASP A 189 15.99 3.80 -16.38
C ASP A 189 16.28 2.31 -16.10
N ILE A 190 15.31 1.44 -16.45
CA ILE A 190 15.48 -0.01 -16.35
C ILE A 190 16.47 -0.55 -17.38
N ILE A 191 16.43 -0.04 -18.61
CA ILE A 191 17.38 -0.45 -19.65
C ILE A 191 18.81 -0.09 -19.24
N GLU A 192 19.01 1.12 -18.72
CA GLU A 192 20.30 1.60 -18.22
C GLU A 192 20.79 0.73 -17.05
N TYR A 193 19.94 0.47 -16.05
CA TYR A 193 20.24 -0.47 -14.96
C TYR A 193 20.69 -1.86 -15.45
N LEU A 194 20.02 -2.41 -16.46
CA LEU A 194 20.35 -3.72 -17.01
C LEU A 194 21.68 -3.73 -17.78
N VAL A 195 22.07 -2.61 -18.40
CA VAL A 195 23.37 -2.46 -19.06
C VAL A 195 24.48 -2.43 -18.01
N GLU A 196 24.32 -1.60 -16.97
CA GLU A 196 25.30 -1.47 -15.88
C GLU A 196 25.51 -2.80 -15.12
N LYS A 197 24.44 -3.53 -14.79
CA LYS A 197 24.57 -4.86 -14.14
C LYS A 197 25.26 -5.90 -15.03
N LYS A 198 25.05 -5.87 -16.35
CA LYS A 198 25.77 -6.78 -17.28
C LYS A 198 27.26 -6.49 -17.34
N GLU A 199 27.66 -5.22 -17.26
CA GLU A 199 29.07 -4.84 -17.20
C GLU A 199 29.74 -5.32 -15.91
N GLN A 200 28.99 -5.36 -14.79
CA GLN A 200 29.45 -5.92 -13.52
C GLN A 200 29.51 -7.46 -13.50
N ASP A 201 28.53 -8.14 -14.11
CA ASP A 201 28.46 -9.62 -14.18
C ASP A 201 29.48 -10.25 -15.14
N ASN A 202 30.10 -9.45 -16.02
CA ASN A 202 31.24 -9.88 -16.85
C ASN A 202 32.55 -10.07 -16.05
N ASN A 203 32.49 -10.01 -14.72
CA ASN A 203 33.57 -10.41 -13.83
C ASN A 203 33.43 -11.93 -13.50
N PRO A 204 34.45 -12.79 -13.71
CA PRO A 204 34.24 -14.19 -14.14
C PRO A 204 33.78 -15.20 -13.07
N LEU A 205 33.35 -14.79 -11.88
CA LEU A 205 33.28 -15.69 -10.71
C LEU A 205 31.89 -16.26 -10.34
N ALA A 206 30.77 -15.79 -10.93
CA ALA A 206 29.42 -16.16 -10.43
C ALA A 206 28.47 -16.86 -11.43
N LEU A 207 28.81 -16.97 -12.72
CA LEU A 207 27.81 -17.22 -13.77
C LEU A 207 27.31 -18.68 -13.93
N ASN A 208 27.96 -19.68 -13.32
CA ASN A 208 27.80 -21.08 -13.76
C ASN A 208 26.81 -21.97 -13.00
N GLN A 209 25.97 -21.47 -12.07
CA GLN A 209 25.06 -22.34 -11.29
C GLN A 209 23.55 -22.05 -11.43
N GLN A 210 23.14 -20.97 -12.08
CA GLN A 210 21.78 -20.45 -11.92
C GLN A 210 20.76 -20.88 -12.99
N SER A 211 21.17 -21.34 -14.18
CA SER A 211 20.25 -21.47 -15.32
C SER A 211 19.45 -22.78 -15.46
N THR A 212 19.89 -23.88 -14.82
CA THR A 212 19.24 -25.20 -14.99
C THR A 212 18.38 -25.66 -13.80
N SER A 213 18.60 -25.09 -12.61
CA SER A 213 17.83 -25.39 -11.39
C SER A 213 16.52 -24.59 -11.31
N GLU A 214 16.49 -23.35 -11.83
CA GLU A 214 15.33 -22.45 -11.77
C GLU A 214 14.14 -22.92 -12.63
N LYS A 215 14.38 -23.47 -13.83
CA LYS A 215 13.32 -24.03 -14.70
C LYS A 215 12.68 -25.31 -14.13
N LYS A 216 13.42 -26.10 -13.34
CA LYS A 216 12.88 -27.30 -12.67
C LYS A 216 12.06 -26.94 -11.42
N PHE A 217 12.33 -25.82 -10.76
CA PHE A 217 11.66 -25.41 -9.53
C PHE A 217 10.27 -24.82 -9.77
N THR A 218 10.10 -24.06 -10.86
CA THR A 218 8.81 -23.48 -11.27
C THR A 218 7.79 -24.55 -11.67
N ALA A 219 8.25 -25.65 -12.28
CA ALA A 219 7.40 -26.81 -12.59
C ALA A 219 6.99 -27.60 -11.34
N LYS A 220 7.79 -27.55 -10.26
CA LYS A 220 7.56 -28.28 -9.01
C LYS A 220 6.68 -27.51 -8.01
N LEU A 221 6.59 -26.18 -8.12
CA LEU A 221 5.66 -25.37 -7.31
C LEU A 221 4.20 -25.49 -7.76
N ASN A 222 3.97 -25.93 -9.00
CA ASN A 222 2.63 -26.27 -9.49
C ASN A 222 2.20 -27.69 -9.10
N SER A 223 3.06 -28.47 -8.41
CA SER A 223 2.78 -29.83 -7.95
C SER A 223 3.21 -30.07 -6.50
N SER A 224 2.23 -29.92 -5.60
CA SER A 224 2.13 -30.51 -4.25
C SER A 224 3.03 -30.01 -3.09
N ASP A 225 2.34 -29.79 -1.97
CA ASP A 225 2.60 -30.22 -0.59
C ASP A 225 4.03 -30.09 -0.03
N ASP A 226 4.28 -28.99 0.70
CA ASP A 226 5.24 -29.02 1.82
C ASP A 226 4.91 -27.93 2.85
N LYS A 227 4.49 -28.35 4.04
CA LYS A 227 4.02 -27.50 5.15
C LYS A 227 5.07 -27.48 6.28
N SER A 228 5.96 -26.49 6.32
CA SER A 228 6.65 -26.13 7.57
C SER A 228 7.43 -24.83 7.42
N PHE A 229 6.95 -23.72 8.01
CA PHE A 229 7.73 -22.47 8.05
C PHE A 229 7.26 -21.41 9.08
N VAL A 230 6.25 -21.69 9.89
CA VAL A 230 5.40 -20.62 10.46
C VAL A 230 6.03 -19.85 11.64
N ASN A 231 7.15 -20.27 12.22
CA ASN A 231 7.49 -19.82 13.57
C ASN A 231 8.43 -18.60 13.73
N GLN A 232 8.93 -17.96 12.66
CA GLN A 232 9.85 -16.82 12.82
C GLN A 232 9.44 -15.50 12.16
N VAL A 233 8.61 -15.51 11.10
CA VAL A 233 8.16 -14.26 10.44
C VAL A 233 7.12 -13.50 11.30
N THR A 234 6.53 -14.15 12.31
CA THR A 234 5.52 -13.58 13.21
C THR A 234 6.09 -12.75 14.38
N GLN A 235 7.41 -12.67 14.57
CA GLN A 235 7.99 -11.92 15.70
C GLN A 235 8.54 -10.55 15.28
N LYS A 236 7.63 -9.62 14.96
CA LYS A 236 7.70 -8.19 15.32
C LYS A 236 6.49 -7.45 14.73
N ILE A 237 5.43 -7.35 15.54
CA ILE A 237 4.59 -6.16 15.83
C ILE A 237 3.26 -6.70 16.40
N PRO A 238 2.98 -6.54 17.71
CA PRO A 238 1.60 -6.59 18.18
C PRO A 238 0.90 -5.31 17.72
N PHE A 239 -0.09 -5.42 16.83
CA PHE A 239 -1.01 -4.31 16.65
C PHE A 239 -1.96 -4.28 17.84
N ILE A 240 -1.92 -3.15 18.53
CA ILE A 240 -2.82 -2.72 19.59
C ILE A 240 -4.24 -2.73 19.02
N ASN A 241 -5.03 -3.72 19.43
CA ASN A 241 -6.49 -3.61 19.46
C ASN A 241 -6.86 -2.72 20.65
N GLN A 242 -7.21 -1.46 20.40
CA GLN A 242 -7.89 -0.57 21.34
C GLN A 242 -8.80 0.33 20.51
N GLY A 243 -10.13 0.39 20.66
CA GLY A 243 -11.12 -0.28 21.52
C GLY A 243 -12.49 -0.16 20.80
N ASN A 244 -13.60 -0.75 21.21
CA ASN A 244 -13.98 -1.38 22.47
C ASN A 244 -14.86 -2.61 22.17
N VAL A 245 -14.53 -3.73 22.80
CA VAL A 245 -15.49 -4.80 23.07
C VAL A 245 -16.19 -4.42 24.37
N SER A 246 -17.47 -4.11 24.29
CA SER A 246 -18.38 -4.27 25.42
C SER A 246 -19.16 -5.55 25.15
N GLU A 247 -19.04 -6.50 26.07
CA GLU A 247 -19.84 -7.72 26.13
C GLU A 247 -21.32 -7.43 25.88
N ILE A 248 -21.91 -8.04 24.85
CA ILE A 248 -23.30 -8.50 24.95
C ILE A 248 -23.38 -9.90 24.34
N THR A 249 -23.62 -10.82 25.25
CA THR A 249 -24.04 -12.21 25.16
C THR A 249 -25.01 -12.49 24.00
N LEU A 250 -24.86 -13.68 23.42
CA LEU A 250 -25.85 -14.43 22.64
C LEU A 250 -27.30 -14.05 22.99
N GLU A 251 -28.02 -13.45 22.04
CA GLU A 251 -29.41 -13.83 21.79
C GLU A 251 -29.69 -13.82 20.28
N LYS A 252 -30.31 -14.92 19.88
CA LYS A 252 -30.68 -15.29 18.52
C LYS A 252 -31.84 -14.43 18.01
N GLU A 253 -31.94 -14.44 16.68
CA GLU A 253 -33.18 -14.41 15.90
C GLU A 253 -33.87 -13.07 15.61
N LYS A 254 -34.09 -12.88 14.29
CA LYS A 254 -35.11 -12.08 13.61
C LYS A 254 -34.91 -10.56 13.58
N LYS A 255 -34.38 -10.09 12.44
CA LYS A 255 -35.00 -9.06 11.56
C LYS A 255 -34.12 -8.81 10.34
N GLU A 256 -34.21 -9.73 9.38
CA GLU A 256 -34.15 -9.33 7.97
C GLU A 256 -35.44 -8.53 7.66
N GLU A 257 -35.37 -7.68 6.63
CA GLU A 257 -36.36 -6.66 6.23
C GLU A 257 -36.31 -5.37 7.06
N ASN A 258 -35.65 -4.31 6.54
CA ASN A 258 -36.23 -2.97 6.28
C ASN A 258 -35.18 -1.87 5.93
N TYR A 259 -34.27 -2.09 4.97
CA TYR A 259 -33.37 -1.01 4.48
C TYR A 259 -33.48 -0.72 2.96
N GLY A 260 -34.57 -1.16 2.31
CA GLY A 260 -34.89 -0.85 0.91
C GLY A 260 -35.92 0.28 0.73
N THR A 261 -36.57 0.75 1.79
CA THR A 261 -37.82 1.54 1.71
C THR A 261 -37.71 2.97 2.25
N LYS A 262 -36.54 3.38 2.74
CA LYS A 262 -36.35 4.73 3.32
C LYS A 262 -35.78 5.76 2.33
N ILE A 263 -35.26 5.34 1.18
CA ILE A 263 -34.68 6.26 0.17
C ILE A 263 -35.72 6.71 -0.89
N LEU A 264 -36.89 6.07 -0.95
CA LEU A 264 -37.97 6.43 -1.88
C LEU A 264 -39.07 7.32 -1.29
N LYS A 265 -39.12 7.54 0.03
CA LYS A 265 -40.14 8.40 0.65
C LYS A 265 -39.73 9.87 0.85
N GLU A 266 -38.44 10.20 0.85
CA GLU A 266 -37.98 11.60 0.96
C GLU A 266 -38.00 12.38 -0.37
N ARG A 267 -38.24 11.70 -1.50
CA ARG A 267 -38.39 12.36 -2.81
C ARG A 267 -39.81 12.84 -3.13
N ASP A 268 -40.83 12.32 -2.46
CA ASP A 268 -42.22 12.74 -2.69
C ASP A 268 -42.68 13.84 -1.74
N GLU A 269 -42.05 14.01 -0.57
CA GLU A 269 -42.36 15.11 0.36
C GLU A 269 -41.73 16.47 -0.06
N GLN A 270 -40.71 16.48 -0.91
CA GLN A 270 -40.16 17.74 -1.47
C GLN A 270 -40.91 18.26 -2.70
N LYS A 271 -41.81 17.48 -3.31
CA LYS A 271 -42.66 17.94 -4.42
C LYS A 271 -43.98 18.58 -3.98
N HIS A 272 -44.37 18.42 -2.71
CA HIS A 272 -45.63 18.98 -2.19
C HIS A 272 -45.51 20.37 -1.51
N ASN A 273 -44.29 20.90 -1.32
CA ASN A 273 -44.07 22.19 -0.64
C ASN A 273 -43.72 23.38 -1.58
N LEU A 274 -43.91 23.23 -2.89
CA LEU A 274 -43.71 24.31 -3.88
C LEU A 274 -45.02 24.80 -4.53
N GLY A 275 -46.18 24.42 -3.98
CA GLY A 275 -47.49 24.67 -4.59
C GLY A 275 -48.46 25.58 -3.83
N ASN A 276 -48.05 26.25 -2.76
CA ASN A 276 -48.93 27.19 -2.02
C ASN A 276 -48.17 28.49 -1.68
N ASN A 277 -48.07 29.36 -2.69
CA ASN A 277 -47.92 30.81 -2.50
C ASN A 277 -48.37 31.48 -3.80
N ILE A 278 -49.69 31.60 -3.97
CA ILE A 278 -50.37 32.66 -4.72
C ILE A 278 -51.52 33.13 -3.83
#